data_AF-A0A368GT16-F1
#
_entry.id   AF-A0A368GT16-F1
#
_cell.length_a   1.000
_cell.length_b   1.000
_cell.length_c   1.000
_cell.angle_alpha   90.00
_cell.angle_beta   90.00
_cell.angle_gamma   90.00
#
_symmetry.space_group_name_H-M   'P 1'
#
loop_
_entity.id
_entity.type
_entity.pdbx_description
1 polymer ?
#
loop_
_entity_poly.entity_id
_entity_poly.type
_entity_poly.pdbx_seq_one_letter_code
_entity_poly.pdbx_strand_id
1 'polypeptide(L)'
;MTYLLLHSLLAAIVAYSCYASSAKLLPKELSKVNPANMDFEGCVDTIFDNAQVAFNMKLGLDPTLNWKNATELAEQVHVLIDKSVDSFVQNFSARQLYAYKLGATYPFCMNRFYLLNRDATDFNDAVTYVHTYKHLEFICSTGFDVFQSNLQCIVNAEHTGGTVYQACFYKFQQIVNNNPYLFCDASESFVLCVKDFFTQYCGAETGWVLCEKERIGFAYDCPGLTC
;
A
#
# COMPACT_ATOMS: atom_id res chain seq x y z
N MET A 1 -34.54 14.76 45.39
CA MET A 1 -34.57 15.96 44.52
C MET A 1 -33.15 16.26 44.09
N THR A 2 -32.75 16.44 42.84
CA THR A 2 -33.22 16.02 41.52
C THR A 2 -32.13 16.51 40.55
N TYR A 3 -31.71 15.66 39.61
CA TYR A 3 -30.99 15.95 38.37
C TYR A 3 -29.62 16.68 38.42
N LEU A 4 -28.53 15.91 38.27
CA LEU A 4 -27.35 16.37 37.54
C LEU A 4 -27.18 15.53 36.26
N LEU A 5 -27.56 16.16 35.14
CA LEU A 5 -26.96 16.09 33.81
C LEU A 5 -26.24 14.77 33.44
N LEU A 6 -27.04 13.79 33.03
CA LEU A 6 -26.64 12.85 31.99
C LEU A 6 -26.86 13.57 30.66
N HIS A 7 -25.85 13.62 29.77
CA HIS A 7 -25.95 13.36 28.33
C HIS A 7 -24.69 13.85 27.58
N SER A 8 -24.07 12.90 26.89
CA SER A 8 -23.31 13.10 25.64
C SER A 8 -21.85 13.52 25.74
N LEU A 9 -21.00 12.69 26.36
CA LEU A 9 -19.65 12.51 25.82
C LEU A 9 -19.78 11.62 24.58
N LEU A 10 -19.82 12.24 23.41
CA LEU A 10 -19.42 11.59 22.16
C LEU A 10 -17.95 11.19 22.35
N ALA A 11 -17.72 9.94 22.74
CA ALA A 11 -16.45 9.29 22.50
C ALA A 11 -16.32 9.19 20.97
N ALA A 12 -15.57 10.12 20.39
CA ALA A 12 -14.99 9.92 19.07
C ALA A 12 -14.12 8.67 19.18
N ILE A 13 -14.67 7.53 18.78
CA ILE A 13 -13.89 6.35 18.45
C ILE A 13 -13.10 6.79 17.22
N VAL A 14 -11.90 7.33 17.47
CA VAL A 14 -10.85 7.33 16.46
C VAL A 14 -10.58 5.86 16.23
N ALA A 15 -11.26 5.29 15.24
CA ALA A 15 -10.79 4.08 14.60
C ALA A 15 -9.40 4.44 14.09
N TYR A 16 -8.38 4.17 14.90
CA TYR A 16 -7.02 4.09 14.42
C TYR A 16 -7.10 3.02 13.34
N SER A 17 -7.12 3.48 12.10
CA SER A 17 -7.08 2.64 10.94
C SER A 17 -5.78 1.84 11.12
N CYS A 18 -5.90 0.54 11.42
CA CYS A 18 -4.76 -0.35 11.71
C CYS A 18 -3.85 -0.59 10.50
N TYR A 19 -4.04 0.21 9.45
CA TYR A 19 -3.50 0.01 8.12
C TYR A 19 -2.13 0.65 8.05
N ALA A 20 -1.14 -0.17 8.38
CA ALA A 20 0.25 0.10 8.04
C ALA A 20 0.41 -0.07 6.53
N SER A 21 0.15 0.98 5.76
CA SER A 21 0.84 1.14 4.48
C SER A 21 2.33 1.20 4.80
N SER A 22 3.14 0.30 4.22
CA SER A 22 4.59 0.24 4.40
C SER A 22 5.32 1.54 3.99
N ALA A 23 4.60 2.51 3.45
CA ALA A 23 5.07 3.81 3.03
C ALA A 23 4.71 4.97 3.99
N LYS A 24 3.93 4.75 5.05
CA LYS A 24 3.55 5.80 6.02
C LYS A 24 4.84 6.25 6.77
N LEU A 25 5.25 7.51 6.67
CA LEU A 25 6.41 8.10 7.39
C LEU A 25 7.81 7.59 6.98
N LEU A 26 8.11 7.58 5.69
CA LEU A 26 9.48 7.49 5.20
C LEU A 26 10.21 8.86 5.26
N PRO A 27 11.51 8.90 5.61
CA PRO A 27 12.26 10.14 5.64
C PRO A 27 12.39 10.81 4.27
N LYS A 28 12.24 12.14 4.27
CA LYS A 28 12.41 12.99 3.08
C LYS A 28 13.80 12.84 2.45
N GLU A 29 14.83 12.45 3.19
CA GLU A 29 16.18 12.21 2.65
C GLU A 29 16.22 11.10 1.58
N LEU A 30 15.26 10.17 1.59
CA LEU A 30 15.13 9.14 0.54
C LEU A 30 14.67 9.70 -0.81
N SER A 31 14.06 10.89 -0.84
CA SER A 31 13.69 11.58 -2.09
C SER A 31 14.90 11.98 -2.95
N LYS A 32 16.10 12.06 -2.35
CA LYS A 32 17.34 12.49 -3.01
C LYS A 32 18.12 11.32 -3.63
N VAL A 33 17.77 10.08 -3.31
CA VAL A 33 18.42 8.88 -3.86
C VAL A 33 17.74 8.56 -5.18
N ASN A 34 18.24 9.13 -6.27
CA ASN A 34 17.79 8.82 -7.62
C ASN A 34 18.71 7.75 -8.24
N PRO A 35 18.22 6.54 -8.54
CA PRO A 35 18.97 5.60 -9.36
C PRO A 35 19.25 6.25 -10.71
N ALA A 36 20.52 6.34 -11.10
CA ALA A 36 20.88 6.79 -12.44
C ALA A 36 20.18 5.89 -13.49
N ASN A 37 19.55 6.49 -14.50
CA ASN A 37 18.85 5.84 -15.63
C ASN A 37 17.40 5.34 -15.44
N MET A 38 16.55 6.03 -14.68
CA MET A 38 15.11 5.84 -14.86
C MET A 38 14.57 6.88 -15.85
N ASP A 39 14.16 6.42 -17.04
CA ASP A 39 13.29 7.19 -17.92
C ASP A 39 11.90 7.23 -17.29
N PHE A 40 11.49 8.41 -16.81
CA PHE A 40 10.17 8.67 -16.23
C PHE A 40 9.42 9.75 -17.01
N GLU A 41 9.96 10.23 -18.13
CA GLU A 41 9.32 11.21 -19.02
C GLU A 41 8.24 10.57 -19.91
N GLY A 42 8.20 9.24 -19.97
CA GLY A 42 7.20 8.49 -20.73
C GLY A 42 5.78 8.51 -20.15
N CYS A 43 5.54 9.13 -18.98
CA CYS A 43 4.19 9.23 -18.42
C CYS A 43 3.35 10.30 -19.11
N VAL A 44 2.13 9.95 -19.54
CA VAL A 44 1.17 10.90 -20.13
C VAL A 44 0.12 11.30 -19.10
N ASP A 45 0.26 12.50 -18.52
CA ASP A 45 -0.59 13.07 -17.47
C ASP A 45 -2.10 12.90 -17.72
N THR A 46 -2.58 13.26 -18.91
CA THR A 46 -4.01 13.18 -19.23
C THR A 46 -4.53 11.75 -19.26
N ILE A 47 -3.71 10.78 -19.68
CA ILE A 47 -4.06 9.36 -19.65
C ILE A 47 -4.05 8.87 -18.21
N PHE A 48 -3.05 9.27 -17.45
CA PHE A 48 -2.88 8.90 -16.05
C PHE A 48 -4.03 9.39 -15.16
N ASP A 49 -4.43 10.65 -15.29
CA ASP A 49 -5.55 11.22 -14.53
C ASP A 49 -6.87 10.54 -14.89
N ASN A 50 -7.11 10.31 -16.18
CA ASN A 50 -8.30 9.59 -16.64
C ASN A 50 -8.32 8.12 -16.19
N ALA A 51 -7.16 7.47 -16.09
CA ALA A 51 -7.05 6.13 -15.55
C ALA A 51 -7.40 6.10 -14.06
N GLN A 52 -6.88 7.05 -13.28
CA GLN A 52 -7.20 7.18 -11.84
C GLN A 52 -8.70 7.41 -11.61
N VAL A 53 -9.31 8.35 -12.32
CA VAL A 53 -10.76 8.60 -12.19
C VAL A 53 -11.57 7.35 -12.53
N ALA A 54 -11.19 6.64 -13.59
CA ALA A 54 -11.87 5.41 -13.99
C ALA A 54 -11.72 4.29 -12.96
N PHE A 55 -10.55 4.16 -12.33
CA PHE A 55 -10.32 3.22 -11.22
C PHE A 55 -11.25 3.53 -10.04
N ASN A 56 -11.28 4.78 -9.59
CA ASN A 56 -12.13 5.21 -8.48
C ASN A 56 -13.61 4.97 -8.77
N MET A 57 -14.08 5.40 -9.95
CA MET A 57 -15.46 5.18 -10.38
C MET A 57 -15.83 3.69 -10.42
N LYS A 58 -14.90 2.83 -10.85
CA LYS A 58 -15.14 1.38 -10.92
C LYS A 58 -15.33 0.76 -9.53
N LEU A 59 -14.69 1.32 -8.51
CA LEU A 59 -14.77 0.89 -7.12
C LEU A 59 -15.80 1.66 -6.28
N GLY A 60 -16.43 2.69 -6.85
CA GLY A 60 -17.35 3.58 -6.13
C GLY A 60 -16.64 4.50 -5.11
N LEU A 61 -15.35 4.77 -5.32
CA LEU A 61 -14.57 5.71 -4.52
C LEU A 61 -14.79 7.15 -5.01
N ASP A 62 -14.40 8.13 -4.20
CA ASP A 62 -14.39 9.54 -4.61
C ASP A 62 -13.46 9.71 -5.84
N PRO A 63 -13.96 10.23 -6.98
CA PRO A 63 -13.18 10.40 -8.20
C PRO A 63 -12.00 11.37 -8.04
N THR A 64 -11.97 12.19 -6.99
CA THR A 64 -10.88 13.11 -6.70
C THR A 64 -9.68 12.46 -6.00
N LEU A 65 -9.81 11.23 -5.50
CA LEU A 65 -8.70 10.50 -4.88
C LEU A 65 -7.62 10.16 -5.91
N ASN A 66 -6.38 10.48 -5.60
CA ASN A 66 -5.24 10.32 -6.49
C ASN A 66 -3.92 10.26 -5.69
N TRP A 67 -2.79 10.45 -6.36
CA TRP A 67 -1.46 10.40 -5.76
C TRP A 67 -1.20 11.49 -4.71
N LYS A 68 -2.02 12.53 -4.59
CA LYS A 68 -1.89 13.60 -3.58
C LYS A 68 -2.58 13.29 -2.26
N ASN A 69 -3.42 12.26 -2.23
CA ASN A 69 -4.11 11.77 -1.02
C ASN A 69 -4.03 10.23 -1.00
N ALA A 70 -2.83 9.72 -1.31
CA ALA A 70 -2.59 8.32 -1.55
C ALA A 70 -2.86 7.46 -0.31
N THR A 71 -2.64 8.01 0.89
CA THR A 71 -3.00 7.32 2.14
C THR A 71 -4.49 7.01 2.21
N GLU A 72 -5.35 7.99 1.92
CA GLU A 72 -6.80 7.80 1.94
C GLU A 72 -7.25 6.85 0.82
N LEU A 73 -6.69 6.99 -0.38
CA LEU A 73 -6.94 6.07 -1.48
C LEU A 73 -6.59 4.62 -1.10
N ALA A 74 -5.41 4.40 -0.52
CA ALA A 74 -4.93 3.08 -0.13
C ALA A 74 -5.82 2.46 0.96
N GLU A 75 -6.24 3.25 1.96
CA GLU A 75 -7.14 2.81 3.01
C GLU A 75 -8.51 2.39 2.44
N GLN A 76 -9.09 3.18 1.53
CA GLN A 76 -10.38 2.84 0.92
C GLN A 76 -10.29 1.59 0.02
N VAL A 77 -9.21 1.45 -0.76
CA VAL A 77 -8.95 0.24 -1.56
C VAL A 77 -8.83 -0.99 -0.66
N HIS A 78 -8.07 -0.89 0.42
CA HIS A 78 -7.87 -2.01 1.35
C HIS A 78 -9.15 -2.42 2.07
N VAL A 79 -9.97 -1.46 2.51
CA VAL A 79 -11.31 -1.74 3.06
C VAL A 79 -12.17 -2.54 2.08
N LEU A 80 -12.07 -2.27 0.77
CA LEU A 80 -12.77 -3.04 -0.25
C LEU A 80 -12.17 -4.45 -0.44
N ILE A 81 -10.86 -4.63 -0.27
CA ILE A 81 -10.22 -5.94 -0.33
C ILE A 81 -10.69 -6.82 0.85
N ASP A 82 -10.71 -6.27 2.05
CA ASP A 82 -10.99 -7.02 3.29
C ASP A 82 -12.46 -7.41 3.43
N LYS A 83 -13.35 -6.70 2.72
CA LYS A 83 -14.80 -6.85 2.85
C LYS A 83 -15.30 -8.24 2.47
N SER A 84 -14.84 -8.78 1.34
CA SER A 84 -15.21 -10.11 0.84
C SER A 84 -14.39 -10.48 -0.39
N VAL A 85 -14.36 -11.78 -0.75
CA VAL A 85 -13.72 -12.25 -1.99
C VAL A 85 -14.34 -11.58 -3.23
N ASP A 86 -15.66 -11.36 -3.25
CA ASP A 86 -16.31 -10.66 -4.38
C ASP A 86 -15.84 -9.20 -4.50
N SER A 87 -15.73 -8.50 -3.37
CA SER A 87 -15.25 -7.11 -3.30
C SER A 87 -13.75 -7.03 -3.67
N PHE A 88 -12.97 -8.03 -3.26
CA PHE A 88 -11.59 -8.22 -3.69
C PHE A 88 -11.49 -8.39 -5.21
N VAL A 89 -12.30 -9.25 -5.83
CA VAL A 89 -12.33 -9.43 -7.30
C VAL A 89 -12.78 -8.13 -8.04
N GLN A 90 -13.57 -7.27 -7.41
CA GLN A 90 -13.88 -5.95 -7.97
C GLN A 90 -12.66 -5.03 -8.05
N ASN A 91 -11.79 -5.05 -7.03
CA ASN A 91 -10.50 -4.34 -7.05
C ASN A 91 -9.63 -4.80 -8.23
N PHE A 92 -9.74 -6.06 -8.61
CA PHE A 92 -8.94 -6.62 -9.69
C PHE A 92 -9.41 -6.09 -11.03
N SER A 93 -10.73 -6.10 -11.23
CA SER A 93 -11.36 -5.53 -12.40
C SER A 93 -11.03 -4.05 -12.55
N ALA A 94 -11.00 -3.31 -11.43
CA ALA A 94 -10.58 -1.90 -11.41
C ALA A 94 -9.10 -1.73 -11.76
N ARG A 95 -8.20 -2.52 -11.17
CA ARG A 95 -6.76 -2.48 -11.48
C ARG A 95 -6.48 -2.84 -12.93
N GLN A 96 -7.17 -3.85 -13.48
CA GLN A 96 -7.02 -4.23 -14.89
C GLN A 96 -7.44 -3.08 -15.81
N LEU A 97 -8.58 -2.43 -15.52
CA LEU A 97 -9.03 -1.24 -16.26
C LEU A 97 -8.00 -0.10 -16.18
N TYR A 98 -7.46 0.14 -15.00
CA TYR A 98 -6.45 1.16 -14.75
C TYR A 98 -5.18 0.93 -15.58
N ALA A 99 -4.63 -0.28 -15.53
CA ALA A 99 -3.44 -0.62 -16.31
C ALA A 99 -3.72 -0.66 -17.82
N TYR A 100 -4.91 -1.11 -18.24
CA TYR A 100 -5.32 -1.06 -19.65
C TYR A 100 -5.37 0.37 -20.17
N LYS A 101 -5.94 1.30 -19.40
CA LYS A 101 -6.01 2.72 -19.78
C LYS A 101 -4.64 3.36 -19.88
N LEU A 102 -3.73 3.03 -18.97
CA LEU A 102 -2.33 3.47 -19.03
C LEU A 102 -1.57 2.81 -20.19
N GLY A 103 -1.84 1.54 -20.49
CA GLY A 103 -1.15 0.82 -21.56
C GLY A 103 0.38 0.90 -21.42
N ALA A 104 1.06 1.30 -22.50
CA ALA A 104 2.51 1.45 -22.51
C ALA A 104 3.03 2.53 -21.54
N THR A 105 2.19 3.46 -21.09
CA THR A 105 2.60 4.52 -20.15
C THR A 105 2.67 4.04 -18.69
N TYR A 106 2.12 2.86 -18.39
CA TYR A 106 2.01 2.32 -17.02
C TYR A 106 3.33 2.32 -16.22
N PRO A 107 4.45 1.75 -16.71
CA PRO A 107 5.69 1.70 -15.94
C PRO A 107 6.29 3.08 -15.65
N PHE A 108 6.00 4.08 -16.49
CA PHE A 108 6.47 5.45 -16.29
C PHE A 108 5.62 6.20 -15.25
N CYS A 109 4.29 5.96 -15.26
CA CYS A 109 3.39 6.60 -14.30
C CYS A 109 3.44 5.91 -12.92
N MET A 110 3.68 4.60 -12.87
CA MET A 110 3.91 3.82 -11.64
C MET A 110 5.35 3.92 -11.16
N ASN A 111 5.85 5.15 -11.12
CA ASN A 111 7.20 5.49 -10.73
C ASN A 111 7.17 6.63 -9.71
N ARG A 112 7.74 6.39 -8.53
CA ARG A 112 7.75 7.41 -7.47
C ARG A 112 8.49 8.67 -7.89
N PHE A 113 9.55 8.56 -8.71
CA PHE A 113 10.32 9.71 -9.18
C PHE A 113 9.52 10.60 -10.12
N TYR A 114 8.67 10.02 -10.98
CA TYR A 114 7.70 10.79 -11.75
C TYR A 114 6.76 11.55 -10.81
N LEU A 115 6.15 10.88 -9.84
CA LEU A 115 5.19 11.49 -8.91
C LEU A 115 5.82 12.60 -8.05
N LEU A 116 7.05 12.41 -7.57
CA LEU A 116 7.80 13.42 -6.81
C LEU A 116 8.05 14.69 -7.62
N ASN A 117 8.23 14.56 -8.94
CA ASN A 117 8.37 15.70 -9.85
C ASN A 117 7.03 16.29 -10.31
N ARG A 118 5.92 15.56 -10.11
CA ARG A 118 4.57 16.00 -10.45
C ARG A 118 3.97 16.79 -9.29
N ASP A 119 3.62 18.05 -9.53
CA ASP A 119 2.87 18.92 -8.61
C ASP A 119 3.40 18.98 -7.15
N ALA A 120 4.70 18.77 -6.95
CA ALA A 120 5.33 18.72 -5.62
C ALA A 120 4.66 17.71 -4.65
N THR A 121 4.29 16.53 -5.15
CA THR A 121 3.71 15.44 -4.35
C THR A 121 4.57 15.11 -3.12
N ASP A 122 3.92 14.89 -1.97
CA ASP A 122 4.62 14.45 -0.76
C ASP A 122 5.30 13.09 -0.98
N PHE A 123 6.46 12.90 -0.35
CA PHE A 123 7.22 11.67 -0.51
C PHE A 123 6.44 10.43 -0.07
N ASN A 124 5.73 10.50 1.06
CA ASN A 124 4.98 9.36 1.56
C ASN A 124 3.80 9.03 0.65
N ASP A 125 3.16 10.05 0.09
CA ASP A 125 2.06 9.84 -0.83
C ASP A 125 2.54 9.22 -2.15
N ALA A 126 3.66 9.68 -2.70
CA ALA A 126 4.26 9.10 -3.91
C ALA A 126 4.59 7.61 -3.72
N VAL A 127 5.20 7.25 -2.58
CA VAL A 127 5.52 5.85 -2.29
C VAL A 127 4.27 5.03 -2.01
N THR A 128 3.35 5.52 -1.18
CA THR A 128 2.07 4.84 -0.86
C THR A 128 1.27 4.55 -2.11
N TYR A 129 1.20 5.52 -3.03
CA TYR A 129 0.48 5.38 -4.27
C TYR A 129 1.06 4.27 -5.15
N VAL A 130 2.38 4.27 -5.36
CA VAL A 130 3.07 3.23 -6.14
C VAL A 130 2.92 1.86 -5.48
N HIS A 131 3.12 1.77 -4.16
CA HIS A 131 2.94 0.53 -3.41
C HIS A 131 1.52 -0.03 -3.57
N THR A 132 0.49 0.81 -3.47
CA THR A 132 -0.92 0.39 -3.61
C THR A 132 -1.15 -0.35 -4.94
N TYR A 133 -0.73 0.25 -6.06
CA TYR A 133 -0.93 -0.37 -7.37
C TYR A 133 -0.03 -1.57 -7.64
N LYS A 134 1.20 -1.56 -7.09
CA LYS A 134 2.10 -2.72 -7.16
C LYS A 134 1.54 -3.89 -6.36
N HIS A 135 1.12 -3.66 -5.12
CA HIS A 135 0.49 -4.69 -4.29
C HIS A 135 -0.75 -5.27 -4.98
N LEU A 136 -1.62 -4.40 -5.52
CA LEU A 136 -2.75 -4.83 -6.33
C LEU A 136 -2.29 -5.67 -7.53
N GLU A 137 -1.31 -5.23 -8.30
CA GLU A 137 -0.77 -5.97 -9.45
C GLU A 137 -0.37 -7.41 -9.10
N PHE A 138 0.33 -7.61 -7.99
CA PHE A 138 0.75 -8.94 -7.55
C PHE A 138 -0.40 -9.80 -7.02
N ILE A 139 -1.22 -9.27 -6.10
CA ILE A 139 -2.33 -10.05 -5.55
C ILE A 139 -3.40 -10.34 -6.61
N CYS A 140 -3.52 -9.50 -7.64
CA CYS A 140 -4.39 -9.73 -8.81
C CYS A 140 -3.83 -10.74 -9.82
N SER A 141 -2.60 -11.21 -9.64
CA SER A 141 -1.91 -12.10 -10.57
C SER A 141 -1.32 -13.30 -9.83
N THR A 142 0.00 -13.34 -9.63
CA THR A 142 0.74 -14.44 -9.02
C THR A 142 0.23 -14.79 -7.62
N GLY A 143 -0.16 -13.78 -6.84
CA GLY A 143 -0.63 -13.99 -5.47
C GLY A 143 -2.10 -14.40 -5.35
N PHE A 144 -2.87 -14.42 -6.44
CA PHE A 144 -4.33 -14.48 -6.38
C PHE A 144 -4.86 -15.70 -5.64
N ASP A 145 -4.46 -16.89 -6.08
CA ASP A 145 -5.05 -18.14 -5.59
C ASP A 145 -4.85 -18.34 -4.09
N VAL A 146 -3.65 -17.99 -3.59
CA VAL A 146 -3.33 -18.06 -2.17
C VAL A 146 -4.04 -16.95 -1.40
N PHE A 147 -4.03 -15.72 -1.90
CA PHE A 147 -4.63 -14.57 -1.20
C PHE A 147 -6.15 -14.73 -1.08
N GLN A 148 -6.84 -15.12 -2.15
CA GLN A 148 -8.30 -15.32 -2.12
C GLN A 148 -8.69 -16.46 -1.18
N SER A 149 -7.94 -17.56 -1.19
CA SER A 149 -8.26 -18.76 -0.40
C SER A 149 -8.02 -18.52 1.10
N ASN A 150 -7.14 -17.58 1.44
CA ASN A 150 -6.76 -17.27 2.82
C ASN A 150 -7.25 -15.88 3.28
N LEU A 151 -8.10 -15.20 2.50
CA LEU A 151 -8.50 -13.81 2.76
C LEU A 151 -8.98 -13.61 4.21
N GLN A 152 -9.87 -14.48 4.70
CA GLN A 152 -10.38 -14.37 6.06
C GLN A 152 -9.28 -14.52 7.12
N CYS A 153 -8.29 -15.39 6.89
CA CYS A 153 -7.15 -15.53 7.81
C CYS A 153 -6.29 -14.27 7.78
N ILE A 154 -5.98 -13.75 6.59
CA ILE A 154 -5.17 -12.54 6.41
C ILE A 154 -5.82 -11.36 7.14
N VAL A 155 -7.09 -11.08 6.85
CA VAL A 155 -7.86 -10.01 7.49
C VAL A 155 -7.91 -10.19 9.01
N ASN A 156 -8.16 -11.41 9.48
CA ASN A 156 -8.17 -11.69 10.93
C ASN A 156 -6.79 -11.50 11.56
N ALA A 157 -5.70 -11.85 10.88
CA ALA A 157 -4.34 -11.68 11.36
C ALA A 157 -3.97 -10.20 11.42
N GLU A 158 -4.35 -9.41 10.42
CA GLU A 158 -4.14 -7.95 10.39
C GLU A 158 -4.93 -7.24 11.52
N HIS A 159 -6.14 -7.72 11.85
CA HIS A 159 -6.97 -7.13 12.91
C HIS A 159 -6.70 -7.66 14.32
N THR A 160 -6.45 -8.95 14.49
CA THR A 160 -6.26 -9.62 15.80
C THR A 160 -4.80 -9.62 16.23
N GLY A 161 -3.88 -9.80 15.27
CA GLY A 161 -2.44 -9.72 15.46
C GLY A 161 -1.88 -8.33 15.17
N GLY A 162 -2.75 -7.31 15.10
CA GLY A 162 -2.41 -5.93 14.71
C GLY A 162 -1.19 -5.36 15.43
N THR A 163 -0.82 -5.85 16.62
CA THR A 163 0.41 -5.42 17.30
C THR A 163 1.70 -5.93 16.65
N VAL A 164 1.74 -7.15 16.08
CA VAL A 164 2.98 -7.77 15.53
C VAL A 164 3.22 -7.35 14.09
N TYR A 165 2.19 -7.37 13.24
CA TYR A 165 2.29 -6.82 11.89
C TYR A 165 2.66 -5.32 11.94
N GLN A 166 2.00 -4.55 12.82
CA GLN A 166 2.39 -3.15 13.03
C GLN A 166 3.79 -3.04 13.66
N ALA A 167 4.22 -3.97 14.51
CA ALA A 167 5.58 -3.96 15.04
C ALA A 167 6.64 -4.14 13.94
N CYS A 168 6.38 -4.97 12.92
CA CYS A 168 7.25 -5.06 11.74
C CYS A 168 7.43 -3.68 11.11
N PHE A 169 6.31 -2.97 10.92
CA PHE A 169 6.31 -1.64 10.33
C PHE A 169 6.96 -0.57 11.22
N TYR A 170 6.64 -0.54 12.52
CA TYR A 170 7.25 0.41 13.46
C TYR A 170 8.76 0.22 13.56
N LYS A 171 9.24 -1.03 13.56
CA LYS A 171 10.68 -1.32 13.55
C LYS A 171 11.35 -0.80 12.29
N PHE A 172 10.72 -1.02 11.13
CA PHE A 172 11.17 -0.46 9.86
C PHE A 172 11.28 1.07 9.93
N GLN A 173 10.21 1.75 10.32
CA GLN A 173 10.19 3.20 10.45
C GLN A 173 11.28 3.70 11.40
N GLN A 174 11.48 3.05 12.55
CA GLN A 174 12.52 3.42 13.50
C GLN A 174 13.92 3.32 12.89
N ILE A 175 14.24 2.23 12.18
CA ILE A 175 15.55 2.07 11.55
C ILE A 175 15.78 3.14 10.49
N VAL A 176 14.80 3.35 9.60
CA VAL A 176 14.94 4.31 8.50
C VAL A 176 14.97 5.76 8.99
N ASN A 177 14.17 6.11 10.01
CA ASN A 177 14.20 7.44 10.63
C ASN A 177 15.52 7.73 11.35
N ASN A 178 16.11 6.70 11.99
CA ASN A 178 17.41 6.85 12.64
C ASN A 178 18.55 6.93 11.64
N ASN A 179 18.51 6.14 10.56
CA ASN A 179 19.51 6.14 9.51
C ASN A 179 18.91 5.78 8.13
N PRO A 180 18.63 6.77 7.28
CA PRO A 180 18.07 6.55 5.95
C PRO A 180 18.96 5.70 5.02
N TYR A 181 20.27 5.60 5.27
CA TYR A 181 21.17 4.75 4.47
C TYR A 181 20.92 3.25 4.67
N LEU A 182 20.20 2.86 5.73
CA LEU A 182 19.82 1.47 5.99
C LEU A 182 18.48 1.10 5.35
N PHE A 183 17.95 1.92 4.43
CA PHE A 183 16.62 1.72 3.87
C PHE A 183 16.40 0.31 3.31
N CYS A 184 17.34 -0.23 2.53
CA CYS A 184 17.18 -1.57 1.96
C CYS A 184 17.35 -2.69 2.99
N ASP A 185 18.30 -2.57 3.93
CA ASP A 185 18.45 -3.55 5.02
C ASP A 185 17.22 -3.57 5.95
N ALA A 186 16.65 -2.39 6.21
CA ALA A 186 15.41 -2.23 6.95
C ALA A 186 14.22 -2.82 6.19
N SER A 187 14.17 -2.63 4.87
CA SER A 187 13.12 -3.20 4.01
C SER A 187 13.19 -4.73 3.98
N GLU A 188 14.39 -5.33 3.89
CA GLU A 188 14.58 -6.78 3.98
C GLU A 188 14.08 -7.32 5.33
N SER A 189 14.48 -6.64 6.42
CA SER A 189 14.03 -6.98 7.77
C SER A 189 12.50 -6.89 7.91
N PHE A 190 11.88 -5.92 7.23
CA PHE A 190 10.44 -5.73 7.23
C PHE A 190 9.71 -6.86 6.51
N VAL A 191 10.07 -7.15 5.25
CA VAL A 191 9.38 -8.17 4.45
C VAL A 191 9.53 -9.56 5.06
N LEU A 192 10.68 -9.88 5.65
CA LEU A 192 10.88 -11.14 6.38
C LEU A 192 10.07 -11.20 7.68
N CYS A 193 9.91 -10.09 8.39
CA CYS A 193 9.03 -10.01 9.56
C CYS A 193 7.56 -10.29 9.18
N VAL A 194 7.10 -9.71 8.06
CA VAL A 194 5.78 -9.97 7.48
C VAL A 194 5.64 -11.44 7.09
N LYS A 195 6.65 -12.02 6.42
CA LYS A 195 6.70 -13.44 6.07
C LYS A 195 6.51 -14.35 7.27
N ASP A 196 7.30 -14.14 8.32
CA ASP A 196 7.31 -14.98 9.52
C ASP A 196 5.96 -14.89 10.24
N PHE A 197 5.40 -13.69 10.36
CA PHE A 197 4.10 -13.47 10.96
C PHE A 197 3.00 -14.22 10.20
N PHE A 198 2.84 -14.00 8.90
CA PHE A 198 1.79 -14.67 8.14
C PHE A 198 2.04 -16.17 7.94
N THR A 199 3.30 -16.63 7.98
CA THR A 199 3.63 -18.07 8.00
C THR A 199 3.08 -18.73 9.26
N GLN A 200 3.28 -18.11 10.42
CA GLN A 200 2.81 -18.64 11.70
C GLN A 200 1.29 -18.63 11.82
N TYR A 201 0.63 -17.59 11.30
CA TYR A 201 -0.82 -17.41 11.46
C TYR A 201 -1.65 -18.08 10.36
N CYS A 202 -1.19 -18.03 9.10
CA CYS A 202 -1.97 -18.42 7.93
C CYS A 202 -1.25 -19.42 7.02
N GLY A 203 -0.10 -19.96 7.44
CA GLY A 203 0.66 -20.97 6.70
C GLY A 203 1.71 -20.40 5.76
N ALA A 204 2.66 -21.27 5.37
CA ALA A 204 3.87 -20.87 4.65
C ALA A 204 3.61 -20.21 3.28
N GLU A 205 2.62 -20.69 2.53
CA GLU A 205 2.25 -20.09 1.24
C GLU A 205 1.73 -18.67 1.42
N THR A 206 0.86 -18.44 2.41
CA THR A 206 0.37 -17.10 2.77
C THR A 206 1.52 -16.20 3.21
N GLY A 207 2.43 -16.72 4.05
CA GLY A 207 3.64 -16.00 4.44
C GLY A 207 4.48 -15.52 3.27
N TRP A 208 4.73 -16.39 2.29
CA TRP A 208 5.46 -16.03 1.08
C TRP A 208 4.72 -14.99 0.24
N VAL A 209 3.41 -15.15 0.03
CA VAL A 209 2.60 -14.19 -0.75
C VAL A 209 2.57 -12.81 -0.09
N LEU A 210 2.42 -12.73 1.23
CA LEU A 210 2.41 -11.43 1.93
C LEU A 210 3.79 -10.79 1.95
N CYS A 211 4.86 -11.58 2.01
CA CYS A 211 6.23 -11.10 1.84
C CYS A 211 6.44 -10.51 0.44
N GLU A 212 6.10 -11.26 -0.61
CA GLU A 212 6.25 -10.81 -2.00
C GLU A 212 5.42 -9.56 -2.28
N LYS A 213 4.19 -9.49 -1.75
CA LYS A 213 3.34 -8.30 -1.82
C LYS A 213 4.09 -7.06 -1.35
N GLU A 214 4.73 -7.11 -0.19
CA GLU A 214 5.49 -5.96 0.33
C GLU A 214 6.81 -5.74 -0.44
N ARG A 215 7.53 -6.82 -0.76
CA ARG A 215 8.82 -6.78 -1.49
C ARG A 215 8.71 -6.02 -2.80
N ILE A 216 7.64 -6.23 -3.56
CA ILE A 216 7.46 -5.57 -4.86
C ILE A 216 7.19 -4.06 -4.74
N GLY A 217 6.70 -3.57 -3.60
CA GLY A 217 6.59 -2.14 -3.32
C GLY A 217 7.97 -1.49 -3.32
N PHE A 218 8.95 -2.17 -2.73
CA PHE A 218 10.34 -1.71 -2.64
C PHE A 218 11.21 -2.03 -3.84
N ALA A 219 10.72 -2.75 -4.86
CA ALA A 219 11.57 -3.31 -5.92
C ALA A 219 12.35 -2.27 -6.73
N TYR A 220 11.84 -1.05 -6.88
CA TYR A 220 12.55 0.04 -7.55
C TYR A 220 13.74 0.58 -6.75
N ASP A 221 13.64 0.52 -5.43
CA ASP A 221 14.60 1.11 -4.51
C ASP A 221 15.60 0.08 -3.99
N CYS A 222 15.13 -1.14 -3.80
CA CYS A 222 15.84 -2.25 -3.22
C CYS A 222 15.61 -3.51 -4.08
N PRO A 223 16.27 -3.63 -5.24
CA PRO A 223 16.06 -4.75 -6.16
C PRO A 223 16.55 -6.10 -5.63
N GLY A 224 17.38 -6.10 -4.58
CA GLY A 224 17.98 -7.30 -3.99
C GLY A 224 17.19 -7.95 -2.85
N LEU A 225 15.99 -7.46 -2.53
CA LEU A 225 15.19 -8.02 -1.44
C LEU A 225 14.70 -9.44 -1.75
N THR A 226 14.49 -10.27 -0.72
CA THR A 226 14.09 -11.68 -0.90
C THR A 226 12.97 -12.15 0.03
N CYS A 227 12.19 -13.10 -0.49
CA CYS A 227 11.17 -13.90 0.18
C CYS A 227 11.36 -15.37 -0.25
#